data_AF-A0A1V6U843-F1
#
_entry.id   AF-A0A1V6U843-F1
#
_cell.length_a   1.000
_cell.length_b   1.000
_cell.length_c   1.000
_cell.angle_alpha   90.00
_cell.angle_beta   90.00
_cell.angle_gamma   90.00
#
_symmetry.space_group_name_H-M   'P 1'
#
loop_
_entity.id
_entity.type
_entity.pdbx_description
1 polymer ?
#
loop_
_entity_poly.entity_id
_entity_poly.type
_entity_poly.pdbx_seq_one_letter_code
_entity_poly.pdbx_strand_id
1 'polypeptide(L)'
;MSAKYDPAATLSNATWVAVILSERDVAGQIPINYVTNPAVSVSAACFGTRIYDREAAVKCFSNLIAIGYRRLVVDLYWSVSRRAWSFCPVSIPVRSEAAASSETSTTKTRDSATIDDDSHDGTLYGLGSYKCTDNLDPGTLAEVLDGYFRDTNEQLTVYTTYLVLNLHVAASGSTPDEPASSISGGQLPSESERAGTILGNALSDFIYTPAQLASDRRNLNESWYQVEQSYMPITEYFTVHENEKGEQSTPDGWPSSKYIQLAKRDRLLIEYGSIDAQLVHYNLSTEDNSVFSPGLLTSDVTISATTNGTLTSGCLYEPGLTHVSQTKSSWAISNQLPVPDGLSTDETMDSLANVLSDITACGLSPMLNTTLFGQTADQQIEYYRNVSLSSSWAWALGEPHDANYAGGDGDPKYDRCAIMDLTLDGHWRSTNCTEQRRGACRIGHSPFSWVLSNRSDSFSNVSNTCPPGSSFAVPRTGLENTYLYRYLLSLPETKVDLGSADPALREVFVNFNSRDVTSCWVSGGYDSTCPYASDPQQLERQTVLVAAIAGIIILIIAALTFFVKCNANRRNSRRRKRVIAGWEYEGVPS
;
A
#
# COMPACT_ATOMS: atom_id res chain seq x y z
N MET A 1 4.54 -19.84 16.09
CA MET A 1 5.43 -18.68 16.26
C MET A 1 4.71 -17.38 15.87
N SER A 2 5.13 -16.19 16.31
CA SER A 2 4.49 -14.93 15.86
C SER A 2 4.72 -14.71 14.35
N ALA A 3 3.68 -14.31 13.63
CA ALA A 3 3.71 -13.92 12.23
C ALA A 3 4.35 -12.53 12.11
N LYS A 4 5.68 -12.51 12.02
CA LYS A 4 6.42 -11.27 11.84
C LYS A 4 6.31 -10.81 10.38
N TYR A 5 6.07 -9.52 10.17
CA TYR A 5 6.28 -8.87 8.88
C TYR A 5 7.73 -9.09 8.42
N ASP A 6 7.88 -9.79 7.29
CA ASP A 6 9.17 -10.17 6.71
C ASP A 6 9.05 -10.25 5.17
N PRO A 7 9.08 -9.11 4.48
CA PRO A 7 8.93 -9.09 3.02
C PRO A 7 10.21 -9.62 2.35
N ALA A 8 10.04 -10.51 1.37
CA ALA A 8 11.15 -11.02 0.57
C ALA A 8 11.72 -9.96 -0.38
N ALA A 9 10.99 -8.87 -0.61
CA ALA A 9 11.44 -7.78 -1.45
C ALA A 9 10.84 -6.44 -1.01
N THR A 10 11.64 -5.39 -1.14
CA THR A 10 11.23 -4.01 -0.87
C THR A 10 11.27 -3.17 -2.15
N LEU A 11 10.67 -1.99 -2.10
CA LEU A 11 10.82 -0.94 -3.11
C LEU A 11 12.14 -0.19 -2.86
N SER A 12 13.28 -0.79 -3.22
CA SER A 12 14.61 -0.17 -3.00
C SER A 12 15.11 0.65 -4.20
N ASN A 13 14.38 0.64 -5.33
CA ASN A 13 14.71 1.45 -6.49
C ASN A 13 14.37 2.93 -6.21
N ALA A 14 15.37 3.80 -6.24
CA ALA A 14 15.23 5.24 -6.00
C ALA A 14 14.14 5.92 -6.82
N THR A 15 14.05 5.60 -8.12
CA THR A 15 13.05 6.16 -9.02
C THR A 15 11.65 5.79 -8.54
N TRP A 16 11.47 4.57 -8.05
CA TRP A 16 10.16 4.07 -7.65
C TRP A 16 9.74 4.63 -6.29
N VAL A 17 10.69 4.74 -5.38
CA VAL A 17 10.50 5.47 -4.12
C VAL A 17 10.10 6.92 -4.44
N ALA A 18 10.77 7.58 -5.38
CA ALA A 18 10.40 8.93 -5.80
C ALA A 18 9.00 9.00 -6.41
N VAL A 19 8.61 8.06 -7.28
CA VAL A 19 7.24 7.97 -7.84
C VAL A 19 6.21 7.91 -6.72
N ILE A 20 6.30 6.89 -5.85
CA ILE A 20 5.27 6.64 -4.84
C ILE A 20 5.21 7.77 -3.81
N LEU A 21 6.37 8.29 -3.37
CA LEU A 21 6.41 9.42 -2.43
C LEU A 21 5.84 10.68 -3.05
N SER A 22 6.21 10.98 -4.29
CA SER A 22 5.77 12.20 -4.97
C SER A 22 4.27 12.20 -5.22
N GLU A 23 3.69 11.07 -5.65
CA GLU A 23 2.24 10.91 -5.84
C GLU A 23 1.50 10.99 -4.51
N ARG A 24 2.01 10.35 -3.46
CA ARG A 24 1.45 10.46 -2.10
C ARG A 24 1.45 11.92 -1.63
N ASP A 25 2.54 12.64 -1.85
CA ASP A 25 2.73 13.99 -1.31
C ASP A 25 1.89 15.03 -2.05
N VAL A 26 1.83 14.94 -3.38
CA VAL A 26 0.98 15.82 -4.22
C VAL A 26 -0.50 15.55 -3.98
N ALA A 27 -0.88 14.29 -3.74
CA ALA A 27 -2.25 13.91 -3.37
C ALA A 27 -2.54 14.08 -1.86
N GLY A 28 -1.56 14.49 -1.04
CA GLY A 28 -1.63 14.34 0.42
C GLY A 28 -2.76 15.12 1.11
N GLN A 29 -3.26 16.19 0.48
CA GLN A 29 -4.42 16.94 0.96
C GLN A 29 -5.75 16.54 0.29
N ILE A 30 -5.70 15.73 -0.76
CA ILE A 30 -6.90 15.18 -1.40
C ILE A 30 -7.60 14.26 -0.39
N PRO A 31 -8.92 14.40 -0.20
CA PRO A 31 -9.68 13.44 0.58
C PRO A 31 -9.45 12.01 0.09
N ILE A 32 -9.23 11.08 1.01
CA ILE A 32 -8.77 9.71 0.71
C ILE A 32 -9.67 8.95 -0.26
N ASN A 33 -10.95 9.29 -0.31
CA ASN A 33 -11.93 8.68 -1.20
C ASN A 33 -11.70 9.02 -2.68
N TYR A 34 -10.84 9.98 -3.02
CA TYR A 34 -10.50 10.32 -4.41
C TYR A 34 -9.07 9.95 -4.80
N VAL A 35 -8.32 9.31 -3.89
CA VAL A 35 -6.93 8.88 -4.13
C VAL A 35 -6.93 7.43 -4.60
N THR A 36 -6.48 7.21 -5.83
CA THR A 36 -6.38 5.89 -6.44
C THR A 36 -5.20 5.12 -5.87
N ASN A 37 -5.42 3.87 -5.45
CA ASN A 37 -4.36 2.98 -4.99
C ASN A 37 -4.58 1.57 -5.53
N PRO A 38 -3.52 0.80 -5.84
CA PRO A 38 -3.69 -0.59 -6.26
C PRO A 38 -4.32 -1.44 -5.15
N ALA A 39 -5.31 -2.23 -5.56
CA ALA A 39 -6.08 -3.14 -4.73
C ALA A 39 -5.86 -4.59 -5.19
N VAL A 40 -5.94 -5.53 -4.25
CA VAL A 40 -5.74 -6.95 -4.53
C VAL A 40 -6.65 -7.84 -3.72
N SER A 41 -7.21 -8.86 -4.37
CA SER A 41 -7.82 -10.00 -3.68
C SER A 41 -6.73 -10.90 -3.12
N VAL A 42 -6.69 -11.02 -1.80
CA VAL A 42 -5.74 -11.89 -1.11
C VAL A 42 -5.95 -13.36 -1.48
N SER A 43 -7.19 -13.78 -1.71
CA SER A 43 -7.49 -15.13 -2.19
C SER A 43 -6.88 -15.42 -3.56
N ALA A 44 -6.94 -14.45 -4.48
CA ALA A 44 -6.32 -14.61 -5.80
C ALA A 44 -4.77 -14.56 -5.72
N ALA A 45 -4.22 -13.60 -4.97
CA ALA A 45 -2.78 -13.35 -4.95
C ALA A 45 -1.98 -14.30 -4.06
N CYS A 46 -2.57 -14.80 -2.96
CA CYS A 46 -1.88 -15.65 -1.99
C CYS A 46 -2.36 -17.11 -2.02
N PHE A 47 -3.60 -17.37 -2.45
CA PHE A 47 -4.23 -18.69 -2.34
C PHE A 47 -4.73 -19.24 -3.69
N GLY A 48 -4.23 -18.72 -4.80
CA GLY A 48 -4.61 -19.14 -6.16
C GLY A 48 -4.38 -20.64 -6.45
N THR A 49 -3.45 -21.27 -5.73
CA THR A 49 -3.13 -22.71 -5.80
C THR A 49 -3.95 -23.57 -4.84
N ARG A 50 -4.90 -22.98 -4.09
CA ARG A 50 -5.71 -23.62 -3.04
C ARG A 50 -4.91 -24.16 -1.84
N ILE A 51 -3.69 -23.64 -1.64
CA ILE A 51 -2.83 -23.95 -0.50
C ILE A 51 -2.86 -22.78 0.48
N TYR A 52 -3.38 -23.02 1.67
CA TYR A 52 -3.55 -22.09 2.78
C TYR A 52 -2.53 -22.42 3.88
N ASP A 53 -1.26 -22.35 3.48
CA ASP A 53 -0.12 -22.50 4.38
C ASP A 53 0.17 -21.19 5.10
N ARG A 54 0.40 -21.23 6.42
CA ARG A 54 0.58 -20.03 7.23
C ARG A 54 1.87 -19.29 6.88
N GLU A 55 2.98 -19.99 6.67
CA GLU A 55 4.27 -19.36 6.38
C GLU A 55 4.25 -18.68 5.00
N ALA A 56 3.74 -19.39 4.00
CA ALA A 56 3.52 -18.83 2.67
C ALA A 56 2.56 -17.63 2.70
N ALA A 57 1.48 -17.69 3.48
CA ALA A 57 0.54 -16.59 3.64
C ALA A 57 1.20 -15.35 4.27
N VAL A 58 1.96 -15.51 5.36
CA VAL A 58 2.67 -14.40 6.03
C VAL A 58 3.65 -13.73 5.06
N LYS A 59 4.39 -14.52 4.28
CA LYS A 59 5.29 -14.01 3.24
C LYS A 59 4.52 -13.28 2.14
N CYS A 60 3.41 -13.85 1.67
CA CYS A 60 2.56 -13.22 0.65
C CYS A 60 2.00 -11.87 1.11
N PHE A 61 1.42 -11.80 2.32
CA PHE A 61 0.87 -10.57 2.89
C PHE A 61 1.95 -9.50 3.01
N SER A 62 3.12 -9.88 3.54
CA SER A 62 4.27 -8.98 3.69
C SER A 62 4.72 -8.45 2.32
N ASN A 63 4.84 -9.32 1.32
CA ASN A 63 5.22 -8.96 -0.04
C ASN A 63 4.25 -7.97 -0.69
N LEU A 64 2.94 -8.22 -0.63
CA LEU A 64 1.93 -7.36 -1.26
C LEU A 64 1.96 -5.94 -0.66
N ILE A 65 2.04 -5.83 0.66
CA ILE A 65 2.08 -4.52 1.34
C ILE A 65 3.40 -3.79 1.01
N ALA A 66 4.52 -4.51 1.00
CA ALA A 66 5.84 -3.95 0.75
C ALA A 66 5.99 -3.37 -0.68
N ILE A 67 5.33 -3.96 -1.68
CA ILE A 67 5.45 -3.54 -3.09
C ILE A 67 4.42 -2.49 -3.53
N GLY A 68 3.52 -2.05 -2.65
CA GLY A 68 2.67 -0.88 -2.93
C GLY A 68 1.17 -1.12 -2.89
N TYR A 69 0.69 -2.34 -2.68
CA TYR A 69 -0.76 -2.57 -2.50
C TYR A 69 -1.23 -1.91 -1.21
N ARG A 70 -2.24 -1.06 -1.33
CA ARG A 70 -2.81 -0.33 -0.18
C ARG A 70 -4.19 -0.81 0.19
N ARG A 71 -4.88 -1.53 -0.70
CA ARG A 71 -6.19 -2.12 -0.42
C ARG A 71 -6.14 -3.64 -0.54
N LEU A 72 -6.42 -4.32 0.56
CA LEU A 72 -6.47 -5.78 0.64
C LEU A 72 -7.93 -6.20 0.78
N VAL A 73 -8.40 -7.04 -0.14
CA VAL A 73 -9.71 -7.68 -0.05
C VAL A 73 -9.51 -9.11 0.40
N VAL A 74 -10.03 -9.45 1.57
CA VAL A 74 -9.78 -10.72 2.26
C VAL A 74 -11.08 -11.50 2.39
N ASP A 75 -11.01 -12.79 2.06
CA ASP A 75 -12.12 -13.72 2.28
C ASP A 75 -11.86 -14.50 3.57
N LEU A 76 -12.76 -14.33 4.54
CA LEU A 76 -12.71 -14.99 5.84
C LEU A 76 -13.85 -15.98 5.96
N TYR A 77 -13.54 -17.19 6.40
CA TYR A 77 -14.47 -18.31 6.49
C TYR A 77 -14.71 -18.70 7.94
N TRP A 78 -15.95 -18.60 8.39
CA TRP A 78 -16.37 -18.99 9.73
C TRP A 78 -16.54 -20.50 9.84
N SER A 79 -15.83 -21.13 10.76
CA SER A 79 -16.02 -22.54 11.11
C SER A 79 -16.87 -22.68 12.37
N VAL A 80 -18.08 -23.23 12.22
CA VAL A 80 -19.01 -23.46 13.34
C VAL A 80 -18.44 -24.42 14.38
N SER A 81 -17.75 -25.48 13.93
CA SER A 81 -17.18 -26.51 14.83
C SER A 81 -16.01 -25.98 15.63
N ARG A 82 -15.17 -25.13 15.03
CA ARG A 82 -14.01 -24.52 15.70
C ARG A 82 -14.32 -23.23 16.44
N ARG A 83 -15.47 -22.61 16.18
CA ARG A 83 -15.82 -21.26 16.66
C ARG A 83 -14.73 -20.23 16.31
N ALA A 84 -14.19 -20.33 15.10
CA ALA A 84 -13.08 -19.48 14.67
C ALA A 84 -13.21 -19.10 13.19
N TRP A 85 -12.71 -17.92 12.86
CA TRP A 85 -12.47 -17.49 11.47
C TRP A 85 -11.13 -18.02 10.98
N SER A 86 -11.07 -18.37 9.70
CA SER A 86 -9.83 -18.74 9.01
C SER A 86 -9.85 -18.26 7.57
N PHE A 87 -8.69 -18.23 6.92
CA PHE A 87 -8.63 -18.00 5.48
C PHE A 87 -9.01 -19.23 4.66
N CYS A 88 -8.97 -20.44 5.24
CA CYS A 88 -9.30 -21.68 4.55
C CYS A 88 -10.81 -21.79 4.26
N PRO A 89 -11.24 -22.06 3.01
CA PRO A 89 -12.66 -22.22 2.66
C PRO A 89 -13.35 -23.43 3.30
N VAL A 90 -12.59 -24.36 3.88
CA VAL A 90 -13.10 -25.62 4.42
C VAL A 90 -12.81 -25.69 5.93
N SER A 91 -13.80 -26.17 6.69
CA SER A 91 -13.66 -26.39 8.12
C SER A 91 -12.63 -27.48 8.41
N ILE A 92 -11.59 -27.09 9.14
CA ILE A 92 -10.56 -28.02 9.61
C ILE A 92 -11.13 -28.84 10.78
N PRO A 93 -10.93 -30.17 10.81
CA PRO A 93 -11.41 -31.01 11.92
C PRO A 93 -10.83 -30.56 13.27
N VAL A 94 -11.68 -30.47 14.29
CA VAL A 94 -11.23 -30.25 15.67
C VAL A 94 -10.49 -31.50 16.12
N ARG A 95 -9.21 -31.40 16.49
CA ARG A 95 -8.52 -32.51 17.17
C ARG A 95 -9.23 -32.77 18.49
N SER A 96 -10.01 -33.83 18.56
CA SER A 96 -10.40 -34.40 19.85
C SER A 96 -9.15 -34.96 20.51
N GLU A 97 -8.74 -34.40 21.66
CA GLU A 97 -7.85 -35.09 22.60
C GLU A 97 -8.58 -36.34 23.12
N ALA A 98 -8.67 -37.37 22.28
CA ALA A 98 -9.10 -38.69 22.67
C ALA A 98 -7.86 -39.42 23.21
N ALA A 99 -7.91 -39.64 24.51
CA ALA A 99 -7.01 -40.43 25.34
C ALA A 99 -6.14 -41.45 24.59
N ALA A 100 -4.85 -41.47 24.94
CA ALA A 100 -4.00 -42.62 24.73
C ALA A 100 -4.63 -43.85 25.40
N SER A 101 -5.32 -44.67 24.61
CA SER A 101 -5.55 -46.07 24.92
C SER A 101 -5.31 -46.87 23.65
N SER A 102 -4.18 -47.58 23.64
CA SER A 102 -3.96 -48.72 22.77
C SER A 102 -5.18 -49.62 22.80
N GLU A 103 -5.79 -49.89 21.65
CA GLU A 103 -6.08 -51.25 21.22
C GLU A 103 -6.51 -51.29 19.75
N THR A 104 -5.91 -52.25 19.06
CA THR A 104 -6.01 -52.57 17.64
C THR A 104 -7.44 -52.95 17.27
N SER A 105 -8.05 -52.27 16.30
CA SER A 105 -9.16 -52.80 15.50
C SER A 105 -9.28 -52.10 14.16
N THR A 106 -8.84 -52.81 13.12
CA THR A 106 -9.02 -52.46 11.71
C THR A 106 -10.50 -52.40 11.34
N THR A 107 -11.04 -51.19 11.17
CA THR A 107 -12.19 -50.93 10.32
C THR A 107 -11.91 -49.68 9.51
N LYS A 108 -11.95 -49.82 8.17
CA LYS A 108 -11.83 -48.71 7.23
C LYS A 108 -13.10 -47.86 7.29
N THR A 109 -13.10 -46.82 8.10
CA THR A 109 -13.94 -45.64 7.88
C THR A 109 -13.14 -44.61 7.07
N ARG A 110 -13.83 -44.00 6.12
CA ARG A 110 -13.30 -43.13 5.08
C ARG A 110 -13.13 -41.72 5.66
N ASP A 111 -12.18 -41.55 6.58
CA ASP A 111 -11.86 -40.24 7.13
C ASP A 111 -10.94 -39.48 6.15
N SER A 112 -11.52 -38.51 5.46
CA SER A 112 -10.82 -37.59 4.55
C SER A 112 -10.11 -36.50 5.35
N ALA A 113 -8.86 -36.76 5.75
CA ALA A 113 -7.83 -35.75 5.93
C ALA A 113 -6.46 -36.43 5.80
N THR A 114 -5.74 -36.17 4.72
CA THR A 114 -4.33 -36.63 4.60
C THR A 114 -3.43 -35.58 5.26
N ILE A 115 -2.59 -36.02 6.19
CA ILE A 115 -1.63 -35.19 6.89
C ILE A 115 -0.29 -35.26 6.14
N ASP A 116 0.19 -34.14 5.61
CA ASP A 116 1.58 -33.97 5.16
C ASP A 116 2.36 -33.35 6.34
N ASP A 117 3.32 -34.10 6.90
CA ASP A 117 4.09 -33.74 8.11
C ASP A 117 5.39 -32.96 7.79
N ASP A 118 5.39 -32.17 6.72
CA ASP A 118 6.61 -31.56 6.16
C ASP A 118 6.71 -30.03 6.39
N SER A 119 5.89 -29.47 7.30
CA SER A 119 5.93 -28.03 7.64
C SER A 119 6.38 -27.81 9.09
N HIS A 120 7.35 -26.90 9.29
CA HIS A 120 8.04 -26.69 10.56
C HIS A 120 7.28 -25.81 11.59
N ASP A 121 6.02 -25.42 11.39
CA ASP A 121 5.22 -24.69 12.40
C ASP A 121 3.68 -24.85 12.25
N GLY A 122 3.21 -26.00 11.75
CA GLY A 122 1.78 -26.30 11.64
C GLY A 122 1.48 -27.58 10.86
N THR A 123 0.41 -28.29 11.19
CA THR A 123 0.01 -29.47 10.41
C THR A 123 -0.78 -29.02 9.19
N LEU A 124 -0.33 -29.40 7.98
CA LEU A 124 -1.04 -29.10 6.73
C LEU A 124 -2.07 -30.21 6.44
N TYR A 125 -3.35 -29.88 6.54
CA TYR A 125 -4.46 -30.81 6.33
C TYR A 125 -4.89 -30.79 4.86
N GLY A 126 -4.89 -31.95 4.20
CA GLY A 126 -5.51 -32.13 2.89
C GLY A 126 -7.03 -32.31 3.01
N LEU A 127 -7.81 -31.34 2.53
CA LEU A 127 -9.27 -31.26 2.62
C LEU A 127 -9.88 -31.13 1.21
N GLY A 128 -10.03 -32.27 0.54
CA GLY A 128 -10.47 -32.29 -0.86
C GLY A 128 -9.44 -31.64 -1.78
N SER A 129 -9.86 -30.60 -2.50
CA SER A 129 -8.98 -29.82 -3.37
C SER A 129 -8.17 -28.73 -2.63
N TYR A 130 -8.35 -28.59 -1.32
CA TYR A 130 -7.70 -27.59 -0.48
C TYR A 130 -6.63 -28.21 0.41
N LYS A 131 -5.56 -27.47 0.68
CA LYS A 131 -4.59 -27.79 1.74
C LYS A 131 -4.56 -26.64 2.73
N CYS A 132 -4.78 -26.89 4.02
CA CYS A 132 -4.93 -25.81 5.00
C CYS A 132 -4.18 -26.06 6.30
N THR A 133 -3.62 -25.00 6.87
CA THR A 133 -3.09 -24.98 8.23
C THR A 133 -4.16 -24.55 9.23
N ASP A 134 -4.11 -25.05 10.47
CA ASP A 134 -5.13 -24.76 11.50
C ASP A 134 -4.93 -23.42 12.22
N ASN A 135 -3.80 -22.75 11.99
CA ASN A 135 -3.39 -21.52 12.64
C ASN A 135 -3.35 -20.28 11.71
N LEU A 136 -3.91 -20.37 10.50
CA LEU A 136 -4.05 -19.24 9.58
C LEU A 136 -5.43 -18.55 9.76
N ASP A 137 -5.45 -17.59 10.69
CA ASP A 137 -6.64 -16.83 11.11
C ASP A 137 -6.45 -15.30 10.89
N PRO A 138 -7.49 -14.46 11.09
CA PRO A 138 -7.37 -13.00 10.94
C PRO A 138 -6.30 -12.37 11.85
N GLY A 139 -5.97 -13.00 12.99
CA GLY A 139 -4.91 -12.55 13.88
C GLY A 139 -3.54 -12.63 13.20
N THR A 140 -3.30 -13.64 12.37
CA THR A 140 -2.08 -13.75 11.56
C THR A 140 -1.90 -12.53 10.64
N LEU A 141 -2.96 -12.06 9.98
CA LEU A 141 -2.89 -10.84 9.16
C LEU A 141 -2.68 -9.60 10.02
N ALA A 142 -3.34 -9.50 11.18
CA ALA A 142 -3.15 -8.39 12.11
C ALA A 142 -1.71 -8.29 12.62
N GLU A 143 -1.05 -9.41 12.95
CA GLU A 143 0.36 -9.42 13.35
C GLU A 143 1.28 -8.88 12.24
N VAL A 144 1.02 -9.25 10.97
CA VAL A 144 1.77 -8.72 9.82
C VAL A 144 1.53 -7.21 9.66
N LEU A 145 0.29 -6.75 9.77
CA LEU A 145 -0.06 -5.33 9.65
C LEU A 145 0.52 -4.49 10.79
N ASP A 146 0.41 -4.93 12.05
CA ASP A 146 1.04 -4.27 13.20
C ASP A 146 2.57 -4.18 13.01
N GLY A 147 3.20 -5.27 12.58
CA GLY A 147 4.62 -5.29 12.23
C GLY A 147 4.98 -4.27 11.16
N TYR A 148 4.22 -4.22 10.06
CA TYR A 148 4.40 -3.24 8.98
C TYR A 148 4.24 -1.79 9.45
N PHE A 149 3.19 -1.48 10.22
CA PHE A 149 2.93 -0.12 10.70
C PHE A 149 4.00 0.37 11.69
N ARG A 150 4.56 -0.55 12.50
CA ARG A 150 5.68 -0.24 13.40
C ARG A 150 6.99 -0.04 12.65
N ASP A 151 7.24 -0.82 11.60
CA ASP A 151 8.45 -0.73 10.76
C ASP A 151 8.45 0.56 9.92
N THR A 152 7.28 1.04 9.51
CA THR A 152 7.10 2.23 8.65
C THR A 152 6.67 3.49 9.40
N ASN A 153 7.12 3.65 10.65
CA ASN A 153 6.69 4.77 11.49
C ASN A 153 7.36 6.13 11.17
N GLU A 154 8.24 6.19 10.18
CA GLU A 154 8.85 7.45 9.71
C GLU A 154 7.93 8.18 8.73
N GLN A 155 7.90 9.53 8.77
CA GLN A 155 7.02 10.37 7.92
C GLN A 155 7.09 10.05 6.42
N LEU A 156 8.22 9.51 5.97
CA LEU A 156 8.47 9.15 4.56
C LEU A 156 7.86 7.81 4.17
N THR A 157 7.74 6.83 5.07
CA THR A 157 7.27 5.48 4.71
C THR A 157 5.84 5.19 5.18
N VAL A 158 5.12 6.22 5.62
CA VAL A 158 3.72 6.11 6.02
C VAL A 158 2.77 6.03 4.83
N TYR A 159 1.89 5.03 4.84
CA TYR A 159 0.73 4.93 3.94
C TYR A 159 -0.53 4.52 4.70
N THR A 160 -1.68 4.88 4.14
CA THR A 160 -3.00 4.42 4.60
C THR A 160 -3.33 3.11 3.91
N THR A 161 -3.71 2.11 4.70
CA THR A 161 -4.15 0.79 4.25
C THR A 161 -5.68 0.67 4.40
N TYR A 162 -6.30 -0.04 3.45
CA TYR A 162 -7.71 -0.36 3.45
C TYR A 162 -7.87 -1.87 3.48
N LEU A 163 -8.68 -2.38 4.42
CA LEU A 163 -9.00 -3.79 4.54
C LEU A 163 -10.48 -4.00 4.28
N VAL A 164 -10.83 -4.81 3.27
CA VAL A 164 -12.22 -5.17 2.95
C VAL A 164 -12.44 -6.62 3.34
N LEU A 165 -13.34 -6.85 4.29
CA LEU A 165 -13.64 -8.17 4.86
C LEU A 165 -14.85 -8.80 4.16
N ASN A 166 -14.59 -9.74 3.26
CA ASN A 166 -15.64 -10.62 2.75
C ASN A 166 -15.85 -11.78 3.73
N LEU A 167 -17.10 -12.02 4.11
CA LEU A 167 -17.44 -13.01 5.13
C LEU A 167 -18.19 -14.18 4.52
N HIS A 168 -17.69 -15.39 4.82
CA HIS A 168 -18.19 -16.65 4.31
C HIS A 168 -18.42 -17.65 5.45
N VAL A 169 -19.16 -18.71 5.17
CA VAL A 169 -19.19 -19.91 6.03
C VAL A 169 -18.25 -20.95 5.43
N ALA A 170 -17.41 -21.56 6.25
CA ALA A 170 -16.54 -22.63 5.79
C ALA A 170 -17.34 -23.88 5.41
N ALA A 171 -17.01 -24.50 4.28
CA ALA A 171 -17.59 -25.78 3.87
C ALA A 171 -17.26 -26.89 4.88
N SER A 172 -18.03 -27.99 4.87
CA SER A 172 -17.74 -29.13 5.74
C SER A 172 -16.50 -29.87 5.26
N GLY A 173 -15.61 -30.26 6.17
CA GLY A 173 -14.46 -31.13 5.85
C GLY A 173 -14.87 -32.48 5.23
N SER A 174 -16.09 -32.95 5.47
CA SER A 174 -16.63 -34.18 4.85
C SER A 174 -17.05 -34.00 3.38
N THR A 175 -17.38 -32.78 2.98
CA THR A 175 -17.89 -32.43 1.64
C THR A 175 -17.27 -31.08 1.22
N PRO A 176 -15.94 -31.03 1.03
CA PRO A 176 -15.19 -29.79 0.87
C PRO A 176 -15.53 -29.02 -0.42
N ASP A 177 -16.04 -29.70 -1.44
CA ASP A 177 -16.41 -29.11 -2.72
C ASP A 177 -17.91 -28.72 -2.81
N GLU A 178 -18.69 -28.99 -1.76
CA GLU A 178 -20.10 -28.60 -1.67
C GLU A 178 -20.25 -27.22 -1.01
N PRO A 179 -21.26 -26.40 -1.39
CA PRO A 179 -21.52 -25.13 -0.75
C PRO A 179 -21.75 -25.25 0.77
N ALA A 180 -21.25 -24.28 1.53
CA ALA A 180 -21.47 -24.25 2.97
C ALA A 180 -22.96 -24.15 3.31
N SER A 181 -23.35 -24.80 4.42
CA SER A 181 -24.72 -24.75 4.93
C SER A 181 -25.03 -23.40 5.59
N SER A 182 -26.29 -22.97 5.52
CA SER A 182 -26.78 -21.78 6.25
C SER A 182 -26.70 -21.99 7.76
N ILE A 183 -26.29 -20.95 8.50
CA ILE A 183 -26.15 -21.02 9.96
C ILE A 183 -27.10 -20.05 10.66
N SER A 184 -27.52 -20.38 11.89
CA SER A 184 -28.42 -19.53 12.67
C SER A 184 -28.22 -19.69 14.19
N GLY A 185 -28.76 -18.74 14.95
CA GLY A 185 -28.75 -18.78 16.42
C GLY A 185 -27.34 -18.95 16.99
N GLY A 186 -27.15 -19.94 17.86
CA GLY A 186 -25.87 -20.21 18.52
C GLY A 186 -24.73 -20.67 17.59
N GLN A 187 -25.00 -20.92 16.31
CA GLN A 187 -23.95 -21.23 15.33
C GLN A 187 -23.24 -19.98 14.81
N LEU A 188 -23.87 -18.80 14.91
CA LEU A 188 -23.29 -17.52 14.52
C LEU A 188 -22.16 -17.13 15.49
N PRO A 189 -21.16 -16.38 15.01
CA PRO A 189 -20.17 -15.76 15.88
C PRO A 189 -20.85 -14.93 16.98
N SER A 190 -20.41 -15.10 18.22
CA SER A 190 -20.70 -14.15 19.30
C SER A 190 -19.95 -12.85 19.05
N GLU A 191 -20.29 -11.80 19.80
CA GLU A 191 -19.70 -10.46 19.62
C GLU A 191 -18.17 -10.46 19.62
N SER A 192 -17.53 -11.16 20.56
CA SER A 192 -16.07 -11.26 20.64
C SER A 192 -15.42 -12.12 19.54
N GLU A 193 -16.20 -12.96 18.85
CA GLU A 193 -15.71 -13.84 17.77
C GLU A 193 -15.93 -13.24 16.38
N ARG A 194 -16.50 -12.03 16.30
CA ARG A 194 -16.70 -11.33 15.02
C ARG A 194 -15.37 -10.93 14.41
N ALA A 195 -15.25 -11.07 13.09
CA ALA A 195 -14.02 -10.73 12.38
C ALA A 195 -13.61 -9.26 12.62
N GLY A 196 -14.58 -8.34 12.57
CA GLY A 196 -14.36 -6.93 12.85
C GLY A 196 -13.89 -6.65 14.28
N THR A 197 -14.43 -7.33 15.28
CA THR A 197 -14.00 -7.19 16.67
C THR A 197 -12.59 -7.76 16.90
N ILE A 198 -12.27 -8.91 16.30
CA ILE A 198 -10.95 -9.53 16.39
C ILE A 198 -9.88 -8.58 15.83
N LEU A 199 -10.08 -8.09 14.61
CA LEU A 199 -9.15 -7.17 13.95
C LEU A 199 -9.14 -5.79 14.61
N GLY A 200 -10.31 -5.29 15.01
CA GLY A 200 -10.48 -4.01 15.68
C GLY A 200 -9.72 -3.94 17.01
N ASN A 201 -9.71 -5.03 17.77
CA ASN A 201 -8.93 -5.13 19.00
C ASN A 201 -7.44 -5.30 18.73
N ALA A 202 -7.06 -6.10 17.74
CA ALA A 202 -5.66 -6.36 17.43
C ALA A 202 -4.93 -5.13 16.85
N LEU A 203 -5.66 -4.24 16.16
CA LEU A 203 -5.12 -3.09 15.45
C LEU A 203 -5.65 -1.75 15.99
N SER A 204 -6.17 -1.73 17.22
CA SER A 204 -6.88 -0.58 17.80
C SER A 204 -6.10 0.75 17.74
N ASP A 205 -4.77 0.67 17.84
CA ASP A 205 -3.87 1.84 17.84
C ASP A 205 -3.70 2.49 16.46
N PHE A 206 -4.25 1.86 15.40
CA PHE A 206 -4.01 2.25 14.01
C PHE A 206 -5.28 2.54 13.21
N ILE A 207 -6.48 2.31 13.77
CA ILE A 207 -7.72 2.35 13.01
C ILE A 207 -8.36 3.74 13.03
N TYR A 208 -8.62 4.29 11.84
CA TYR A 208 -9.56 5.39 11.67
C TYR A 208 -10.99 4.85 11.54
N THR A 209 -11.83 5.15 12.51
CA THR A 209 -13.12 4.50 12.76
C THR A 209 -14.32 5.26 12.17
N PRO A 210 -15.44 4.58 11.85
CA PRO A 210 -16.73 5.22 11.57
C PRO A 210 -17.16 6.29 12.58
N ALA A 211 -16.95 6.06 13.87
CA ALA A 211 -17.32 7.01 14.91
C ALA A 211 -16.45 8.27 14.88
N GLN A 212 -15.15 8.12 14.62
CA GLN A 212 -14.24 9.26 14.40
C GLN A 212 -14.65 10.04 13.14
N LEU A 213 -14.92 9.38 12.01
CA LEU A 213 -15.41 10.06 10.81
C LEU A 213 -16.68 10.85 11.07
N ALA A 214 -17.66 10.24 11.74
CA ALA A 214 -18.91 10.92 12.07
C ALA A 214 -18.69 12.12 13.02
N SER A 215 -17.72 12.02 13.94
CA SER A 215 -17.34 13.13 14.81
C SER A 215 -16.67 14.26 14.05
N ASP A 216 -15.69 13.93 13.23
CA ASP A 216 -14.95 14.90 12.43
C ASP A 216 -15.89 15.65 11.48
N ARG A 217 -16.78 14.94 10.79
CA ARG A 217 -17.77 15.53 9.86
C ARG A 217 -18.75 16.50 10.51
N ARG A 218 -19.09 16.30 11.79
CA ARG A 218 -20.04 17.16 12.52
C ARG A 218 -19.46 18.52 12.86
N ASN A 219 -18.14 18.60 13.07
CA ASN A 219 -17.46 19.85 13.40
C ASN A 219 -16.02 19.86 12.87
N LEU A 220 -15.84 20.45 11.69
CA LEU A 220 -14.56 20.57 11.01
C LEU A 220 -13.60 21.49 11.77
N ASN A 221 -14.11 22.51 12.46
CA ASN A 221 -13.31 23.46 13.24
C ASN A 221 -12.61 22.80 14.44
N GLU A 222 -13.22 21.74 14.99
CA GLU A 222 -12.64 20.93 16.09
C GLU A 222 -11.88 19.70 15.59
N SER A 223 -11.83 19.46 14.28
CA SER A 223 -11.21 18.27 13.69
C SER A 223 -10.26 18.60 12.54
N TRP A 224 -10.73 18.59 11.29
CA TRP A 224 -9.93 18.71 10.07
C TRP A 224 -9.27 20.07 9.88
N TYR A 225 -9.79 21.12 10.53
CA TYR A 225 -9.23 22.47 10.48
C TYR A 225 -8.44 22.85 11.73
N GLN A 226 -8.34 21.95 12.72
CA GLN A 226 -7.52 22.13 13.92
C GLN A 226 -6.10 21.56 13.76
N VAL A 227 -5.58 21.57 12.53
CA VAL A 227 -4.24 21.05 12.17
C VAL A 227 -3.50 22.05 11.30
N GLU A 228 -2.24 21.78 10.98
CA GLU A 228 -1.49 22.60 10.01
C GLU A 228 -2.20 22.64 8.66
N GLN A 229 -2.14 23.80 7.98
CA GLN A 229 -2.84 24.00 6.70
C GLN A 229 -2.47 22.95 5.64
N SER A 230 -1.22 22.48 5.65
CA SER A 230 -0.70 21.45 4.75
C SER A 230 -1.31 20.06 4.99
N TYR A 231 -1.96 19.83 6.13
CA TYR A 231 -2.60 18.57 6.51
C TYR A 231 -4.12 18.63 6.35
N MET A 232 -4.69 19.82 6.17
CA MET A 232 -6.12 19.99 5.99
C MET A 232 -6.60 19.32 4.69
N PRO A 233 -7.72 18.58 4.72
CA PRO A 233 -8.43 18.17 3.53
C PRO A 233 -8.91 19.39 2.76
N ILE A 234 -8.69 19.40 1.45
CA ILE A 234 -9.07 20.53 0.61
C ILE A 234 -10.56 20.52 0.27
N THR A 235 -11.20 21.68 0.32
CA THR A 235 -12.66 21.81 0.26
C THR A 235 -13.23 21.69 -1.15
N GLU A 236 -12.42 21.70 -2.20
CA GLU A 236 -12.89 21.49 -3.58
C GLU A 236 -13.48 20.09 -3.85
N TYR A 237 -13.29 19.16 -2.91
CA TYR A 237 -13.66 17.76 -3.02
C TYR A 237 -14.86 17.35 -2.15
N PHE A 238 -15.43 18.27 -1.38
CA PHE A 238 -16.59 17.97 -0.54
C PHE A 238 -17.41 19.22 -0.23
N THR A 239 -18.64 19.00 0.24
CA THR A 239 -19.56 20.07 0.59
C THR A 239 -19.30 20.55 2.02
N VAL A 240 -19.18 21.86 2.22
CA VAL A 240 -19.09 22.48 3.56
C VAL A 240 -20.37 23.24 3.86
N HIS A 241 -20.97 22.97 5.01
CA HIS A 241 -22.08 23.71 5.58
C HIS A 241 -21.61 24.46 6.81
N GLU A 242 -21.91 25.75 6.88
CA GLU A 242 -21.60 26.60 8.03
C GLU A 242 -22.90 27.04 8.69
N ASN A 243 -22.99 26.86 10.01
CA ASN A 243 -24.16 27.28 10.79
C ASN A 243 -24.02 28.74 11.29
N GLU A 244 -25.07 29.28 11.92
CA GLU A 244 -25.07 30.67 12.43
C GLU A 244 -23.97 30.95 13.47
N LYS A 245 -23.40 29.92 14.08
CA LYS A 245 -22.29 30.04 15.05
C LYS A 245 -20.91 29.97 14.40
N GLY A 246 -20.82 29.81 13.09
CA GLY A 246 -19.58 29.62 12.34
C GLY A 246 -19.00 28.20 12.45
N GLU A 247 -19.76 27.22 12.97
CA GLU A 247 -19.34 25.83 13.00
C GLU A 247 -19.55 25.21 11.61
N GLN A 248 -18.48 24.65 11.06
CA GLN A 248 -18.45 24.04 9.74
C GLN A 248 -18.61 22.52 9.86
N SER A 249 -19.42 21.95 8.98
CA SER A 249 -19.71 20.51 8.91
C SER A 249 -19.74 20.05 7.46
N THR A 250 -19.64 18.74 7.23
CA THR A 250 -19.71 18.17 5.89
C THR A 250 -20.54 16.88 5.87
N PRO A 251 -21.47 16.71 4.91
CA PRO A 251 -22.23 15.48 4.77
C PRO A 251 -21.45 14.38 4.03
N ASP A 252 -20.49 14.77 3.18
CA ASP A 252 -19.87 13.92 2.15
C ASP A 252 -18.34 13.89 2.21
N GLY A 253 -17.70 14.78 2.97
CA GLY A 253 -16.24 14.89 3.04
C GLY A 253 -15.53 13.71 3.68
N TRP A 254 -14.28 13.50 3.32
CA TRP A 254 -13.40 12.53 3.97
C TRP A 254 -12.10 13.23 4.39
N PRO A 255 -11.41 12.73 5.42
CA PRO A 255 -10.08 13.23 5.75
C PRO A 255 -9.12 12.99 4.59
N SER A 256 -8.03 13.74 4.57
CA SER A 256 -6.93 13.55 3.62
C SER A 256 -5.93 12.52 4.15
N SER A 257 -5.08 11.99 3.26
CA SER A 257 -3.99 11.10 3.65
C SER A 257 -3.10 11.74 4.72
N LYS A 258 -2.71 13.02 4.56
CA LYS A 258 -1.88 13.73 5.56
C LYS A 258 -2.58 13.88 6.91
N TYR A 259 -3.90 14.11 6.93
CA TYR A 259 -4.65 14.18 8.18
C TYR A 259 -4.59 12.85 8.95
N ILE A 260 -4.96 11.75 8.30
CA ILE A 260 -4.94 10.41 8.90
C ILE A 260 -3.52 10.05 9.37
N GLN A 261 -2.56 10.17 8.46
CA GLN A 261 -1.21 9.63 8.63
C GLN A 261 -0.35 10.45 9.59
N LEU A 262 -0.45 11.78 9.53
CA LEU A 262 0.47 12.69 10.23
C LEU A 262 -0.19 13.39 11.42
N ALA A 263 -1.45 13.80 11.30
CA ALA A 263 -2.16 14.47 12.40
C ALA A 263 -2.75 13.48 13.42
N LYS A 264 -3.39 12.41 12.94
CA LYS A 264 -3.98 11.37 13.81
C LYS A 264 -3.04 10.21 14.10
N ARG A 265 -2.12 9.92 13.17
CA ARG A 265 -1.24 8.73 13.18
C ARG A 265 -1.98 7.41 13.01
N ASP A 266 -3.21 7.47 12.52
CA ASP A 266 -3.94 6.29 12.08
C ASP A 266 -3.31 5.77 10.78
N ARG A 267 -3.50 4.48 10.50
CA ARG A 267 -2.91 3.77 9.36
C ARG A 267 -3.92 2.91 8.60
N LEU A 268 -5.06 2.58 9.19
CA LEU A 268 -5.96 1.55 8.68
C LEU A 268 -7.41 2.00 8.68
N LEU A 269 -8.14 1.68 7.61
CA LEU A 269 -9.59 1.66 7.58
C LEU A 269 -10.06 0.24 7.24
N ILE A 270 -11.07 -0.25 7.95
CA ILE A 270 -11.63 -1.59 7.74
C ILE A 270 -13.08 -1.45 7.30
N GLU A 271 -13.50 -2.15 6.25
CA GLU A 271 -14.87 -2.22 5.75
C GLU A 271 -15.33 -3.67 5.64
N TYR A 272 -16.62 -3.92 5.85
CA TYR A 272 -17.24 -5.18 5.41
C TYR A 272 -17.52 -5.17 3.91
N GLY A 273 -17.05 -6.16 3.18
CA GLY A 273 -17.35 -6.36 1.77
C GLY A 273 -18.62 -7.21 1.57
N SER A 274 -18.51 -8.25 0.75
CA SER A 274 -19.61 -9.19 0.53
C SER A 274 -19.80 -10.10 1.73
N ILE A 275 -21.05 -10.33 2.12
CA ILE A 275 -21.41 -11.28 3.16
C ILE A 275 -22.29 -12.35 2.53
N ASP A 276 -21.86 -13.60 2.64
CA ASP A 276 -22.58 -14.74 2.09
C ASP A 276 -23.99 -14.87 2.65
N ALA A 277 -24.91 -15.36 1.81
CA ALA A 277 -26.31 -15.57 2.21
C ALA A 277 -26.46 -16.55 3.40
N GLN A 278 -25.49 -17.45 3.60
CA GLN A 278 -25.42 -18.34 4.75
C GLN A 278 -25.26 -17.60 6.08
N LEU A 279 -24.79 -16.35 6.05
CA LEU A 279 -24.62 -15.42 7.17
C LEU A 279 -25.74 -14.37 7.22
N VAL A 280 -26.93 -14.63 6.67
CA VAL A 280 -28.05 -13.65 6.63
C VAL A 280 -28.43 -13.05 7.99
N HIS A 281 -28.16 -13.76 9.08
CA HIS A 281 -28.43 -13.32 10.45
C HIS A 281 -27.21 -12.71 11.17
N TYR A 282 -26.09 -12.52 10.46
CA TYR A 282 -24.91 -11.83 10.96
C TYR A 282 -25.21 -10.33 11.07
N ASN A 283 -25.48 -9.87 12.29
CA ASN A 283 -25.96 -8.51 12.50
C ASN A 283 -24.80 -7.51 12.63
N LEU A 284 -24.50 -6.77 11.57
CA LEU A 284 -23.45 -5.72 11.56
C LEU A 284 -23.73 -4.52 12.48
N SER A 285 -24.98 -4.27 12.87
CA SER A 285 -25.36 -3.07 13.63
C SER A 285 -24.94 -3.08 15.10
N THR A 286 -24.47 -4.22 15.61
CA THR A 286 -24.07 -4.40 17.01
C THR A 286 -22.55 -4.38 17.20
N GLU A 287 -21.79 -4.06 16.16
CA GLU A 287 -20.33 -4.11 16.26
C GLU A 287 -19.76 -2.82 16.83
N ASP A 288 -18.73 -2.98 17.66
CA ASP A 288 -17.83 -1.89 18.03
C ASP A 288 -17.45 -1.10 16.78
N ASN A 289 -17.53 0.22 16.88
CA ASN A 289 -17.48 1.19 15.78
C ASN A 289 -16.18 1.18 14.94
N SER A 290 -15.40 0.10 14.89
CA SER A 290 -14.09 -0.02 14.23
C SER A 290 -14.17 -0.38 12.74
N VAL A 291 -15.31 -0.91 12.26
CA VAL A 291 -15.47 -1.37 10.88
C VAL A 291 -16.60 -0.61 10.17
N PHE A 292 -16.32 -0.10 8.97
CA PHE A 292 -17.29 0.54 8.10
C PHE A 292 -18.29 -0.46 7.53
N SER A 293 -19.54 -0.01 7.38
CA SER A 293 -20.59 -0.78 6.70
C SER A 293 -20.26 -1.01 5.22
N PRO A 294 -20.82 -2.05 4.59
CA PRO A 294 -20.56 -2.35 3.19
C PRO A 294 -20.90 -1.23 2.22
N GLY A 295 -19.99 -1.00 1.25
CA GLY A 295 -20.13 -0.02 0.17
C GLY A 295 -19.81 1.42 0.57
N LEU A 296 -19.19 1.65 1.73
CA LEU A 296 -18.76 2.97 2.19
C LEU A 296 -17.33 3.33 1.79
N LEU A 297 -16.42 2.35 1.65
CA LEU A 297 -15.04 2.58 1.20
C LEU A 297 -14.77 2.04 -0.21
N THR A 298 -15.79 1.53 -0.89
CA THR A 298 -15.70 0.91 -2.22
C THR A 298 -16.88 1.30 -3.11
N SER A 299 -16.60 1.62 -4.37
CA SER A 299 -17.61 1.85 -5.41
C SER A 299 -17.14 1.20 -6.71
N ASP A 300 -17.64 0.00 -6.99
CA ASP A 300 -17.23 -0.78 -8.16
C ASP A 300 -17.65 -0.12 -9.48
N VAL A 301 -16.70 -0.06 -10.41
CA VAL A 301 -16.89 0.41 -11.78
C VAL A 301 -16.58 -0.74 -12.73
N THR A 302 -17.55 -1.08 -13.57
CA THR A 302 -17.34 -2.06 -14.63
C THR A 302 -16.51 -1.46 -15.74
N ILE A 303 -15.41 -2.14 -16.09
CA ILE A 303 -14.50 -1.73 -17.15
C ILE A 303 -14.40 -2.79 -18.25
N SER A 304 -14.00 -2.38 -19.44
CA SER A 304 -13.62 -3.27 -20.54
C SER A 304 -12.37 -2.76 -21.23
N ALA A 305 -11.47 -3.66 -21.62
CA ALA A 305 -10.24 -3.32 -22.34
C ALA A 305 -10.05 -4.20 -23.58
N THR A 306 -9.27 -3.71 -24.53
CA THR A 306 -8.79 -4.51 -25.68
C THR A 306 -7.68 -5.47 -25.25
N THR A 307 -7.36 -6.46 -26.08
CA THR A 307 -6.23 -7.39 -25.83
C THR A 307 -4.87 -6.69 -25.75
N ASN A 308 -4.73 -5.53 -26.39
CA ASN A 308 -3.50 -4.72 -26.37
C ASN A 308 -3.41 -3.79 -25.16
N GLY A 309 -4.45 -3.83 -24.31
CA GLY A 309 -4.47 -3.14 -23.05
C GLY A 309 -5.02 -1.71 -23.10
N THR A 310 -5.84 -1.38 -24.10
CA THR A 310 -6.49 -0.07 -24.18
C THR A 310 -7.87 -0.14 -23.52
N LEU A 311 -8.15 0.76 -22.59
CA LEU A 311 -9.46 0.88 -21.97
C LEU A 311 -10.51 1.38 -22.97
N THR A 312 -11.64 0.67 -23.06
CA THR A 312 -12.73 0.97 -24.01
C THR A 312 -14.00 1.49 -23.34
N SER A 313 -14.20 1.19 -22.05
CA SER A 313 -15.34 1.68 -21.27
C SER A 313 -15.01 1.76 -19.77
N GLY A 314 -15.79 2.54 -19.03
CA GLY A 314 -15.66 2.69 -17.57
C GLY A 314 -14.81 3.87 -17.10
N CYS A 315 -14.23 4.65 -18.00
CA CYS A 315 -13.47 5.85 -17.64
C CYS A 315 -14.36 6.93 -17.02
N LEU A 316 -13.90 7.61 -15.97
CA LEU A 316 -14.67 8.66 -15.27
C LEU A 316 -14.45 10.07 -15.83
N TYR A 317 -13.57 10.21 -16.82
CA TYR A 317 -13.37 11.46 -17.53
C TYR A 317 -14.60 11.76 -18.41
N GLU A 318 -15.20 12.93 -18.21
CA GLU A 318 -16.30 13.44 -19.03
C GLU A 318 -15.96 14.86 -19.51
N PRO A 319 -15.91 15.11 -20.83
CA PRO A 319 -15.57 16.43 -21.37
C PRO A 319 -16.50 17.53 -20.86
N GLY A 320 -15.92 18.66 -20.44
CA GLY A 320 -16.65 19.86 -20.04
C GLY A 320 -17.06 19.91 -18.56
N LEU A 321 -16.83 18.85 -17.79
CA LEU A 321 -16.96 18.94 -16.33
C LEU A 321 -15.82 19.76 -15.72
N THR A 322 -16.14 20.48 -14.65
CA THR A 322 -15.20 21.42 -14.01
C THR A 322 -15.02 21.15 -12.51
N HIS A 323 -16.01 20.49 -11.88
CA HIS A 323 -16.04 20.18 -10.45
C HIS A 323 -16.03 18.67 -10.19
N VAL A 324 -15.39 18.26 -9.09
CA VAL A 324 -15.27 16.85 -8.69
C VAL A 324 -16.62 16.21 -8.40
N SER A 325 -17.54 16.96 -7.78
CA SER A 325 -18.90 16.50 -7.44
C SER A 325 -19.74 16.08 -8.65
N GLN A 326 -19.35 16.49 -9.87
CA GLN A 326 -20.02 16.10 -11.11
C GLN A 326 -19.57 14.72 -11.61
N THR A 327 -18.45 14.20 -11.09
CA THR A 327 -17.91 12.89 -11.45
C THR A 327 -18.23 11.86 -10.36
N LYS A 328 -18.44 10.61 -10.77
CA LYS A 328 -18.63 9.48 -9.84
C LYS A 328 -17.30 8.87 -9.42
N SER A 329 -16.38 9.71 -8.93
CA SER A 329 -14.98 9.34 -8.64
C SER A 329 -14.70 8.98 -7.17
N SER A 330 -15.64 9.23 -6.26
CA SER A 330 -15.48 8.84 -4.85
C SER A 330 -15.48 7.31 -4.70
N TRP A 331 -14.43 6.79 -4.08
CA TRP A 331 -14.17 5.36 -3.81
C TRP A 331 -14.18 4.47 -5.05
N ALA A 332 -13.96 5.05 -6.23
CA ALA A 332 -14.08 4.34 -7.48
C ALA A 332 -12.94 3.31 -7.65
N ILE A 333 -13.32 2.05 -7.87
CA ILE A 333 -12.42 0.91 -8.03
C ILE A 333 -12.90 0.06 -9.20
N SER A 334 -11.97 -0.48 -10.00
CA SER A 334 -12.36 -1.40 -11.08
C SER A 334 -12.91 -2.70 -10.48
N ASN A 335 -13.97 -3.25 -11.05
CA ASN A 335 -14.54 -4.50 -10.57
C ASN A 335 -13.64 -5.73 -10.84
N GLN A 336 -12.87 -5.67 -11.93
CA GLN A 336 -11.91 -6.68 -12.35
C GLN A 336 -10.81 -6.05 -13.19
N LEU A 337 -9.61 -6.62 -13.14
CA LEU A 337 -8.54 -6.30 -14.08
C LEU A 337 -8.61 -7.30 -15.26
N PRO A 338 -8.89 -6.85 -16.50
CA PRO A 338 -8.95 -7.76 -17.65
C PRO A 338 -7.54 -8.27 -17.98
N VAL A 339 -7.26 -9.52 -17.62
CA VAL A 339 -6.03 -10.22 -18.00
C VAL A 339 -6.28 -10.93 -19.34
N PRO A 340 -5.54 -10.60 -20.42
CA PRO A 340 -5.73 -11.25 -21.71
C PRO A 340 -5.28 -12.72 -21.69
N ASP A 341 -6.08 -13.60 -22.28
CA ASP A 341 -5.76 -15.02 -22.44
C ASP A 341 -4.97 -15.29 -23.74
N GLY A 342 -4.08 -16.28 -23.70
CA GLY A 342 -3.41 -16.83 -24.89
C GLY A 342 -2.20 -16.05 -25.40
N LEU A 343 -1.75 -15.01 -24.68
CA LEU A 343 -0.52 -14.28 -24.96
C LEU A 343 0.68 -14.89 -24.20
N SER A 344 1.89 -14.54 -24.61
CA SER A 344 3.08 -14.83 -23.80
C SER A 344 3.07 -14.02 -22.49
N THR A 345 3.90 -14.42 -21.52
CA THR A 345 4.03 -13.69 -20.24
C THR A 345 4.37 -12.22 -20.46
N ASP A 346 5.34 -11.92 -21.33
CA ASP A 346 5.81 -10.55 -21.57
C ASP A 346 4.71 -9.71 -22.24
N GLU A 347 4.06 -10.24 -23.29
CA GLU A 347 2.95 -9.54 -23.97
C GLU A 347 1.74 -9.32 -23.04
N THR A 348 1.47 -10.27 -22.14
CA THR A 348 0.42 -10.13 -21.12
C THR A 348 0.78 -9.01 -20.14
N MET A 349 2.03 -8.96 -19.68
CA MET A 349 2.48 -7.93 -18.75
C MET A 349 2.47 -6.53 -19.38
N ASP A 350 2.86 -6.42 -20.65
CA ASP A 350 2.80 -5.15 -21.41
C ASP A 350 1.35 -4.68 -21.57
N SER A 351 0.44 -5.59 -21.93
CA SER A 351 -1.00 -5.29 -22.02
C SER A 351 -1.56 -4.85 -20.67
N LEU A 352 -1.22 -5.55 -19.58
CA LEU A 352 -1.64 -5.17 -18.24
C LEU A 352 -1.11 -3.79 -17.84
N ALA A 353 0.15 -3.49 -18.16
CA ALA A 353 0.74 -2.19 -17.86
C ALA A 353 -0.04 -1.04 -18.53
N ASN A 354 -0.42 -1.22 -19.80
CA ASN A 354 -1.23 -0.24 -20.53
C ASN A 354 -2.62 -0.07 -19.90
N VAL A 355 -3.31 -1.17 -19.57
CA VAL A 355 -4.65 -1.09 -18.95
C VAL A 355 -4.58 -0.40 -17.59
N LEU A 356 -3.56 -0.70 -16.78
CA LEU A 356 -3.42 -0.12 -15.44
C LEU A 356 -3.14 1.39 -15.50
N SER A 357 -2.32 1.83 -16.45
CA SER A 357 -2.10 3.25 -16.73
C SER A 357 -3.42 3.94 -17.13
N ASP A 358 -4.20 3.34 -18.04
CA ASP A 358 -5.51 3.86 -18.43
C ASP A 358 -6.51 3.91 -17.26
N ILE A 359 -6.61 2.84 -16.45
CA ILE A 359 -7.50 2.76 -15.29
C ILE A 359 -7.20 3.89 -14.30
N THR A 360 -5.93 4.10 -13.98
CA THR A 360 -5.52 5.10 -12.98
C THR A 360 -5.62 6.52 -13.52
N ALA A 361 -5.30 6.73 -14.81
CA ALA A 361 -5.60 7.99 -15.51
C ALA A 361 -7.10 8.31 -15.52
N CYS A 362 -7.95 7.28 -15.59
CA CYS A 362 -9.40 7.39 -15.49
C CYS A 362 -9.94 7.64 -14.07
N GLY A 363 -9.07 7.77 -13.06
CA GLY A 363 -9.45 8.04 -11.69
C GLY A 363 -10.00 6.83 -10.93
N LEU A 364 -9.66 5.61 -11.38
CA LEU A 364 -10.06 4.36 -10.74
C LEU A 364 -8.89 3.72 -10.01
N SER A 365 -9.16 3.13 -8.85
CA SER A 365 -8.24 2.18 -8.22
C SER A 365 -8.28 0.85 -8.99
N PRO A 366 -7.15 0.29 -9.44
CA PRO A 366 -7.15 -1.01 -10.11
C PRO A 366 -7.30 -2.14 -9.09
N MET A 367 -8.17 -3.10 -9.38
CA MET A 367 -8.40 -4.31 -8.57
C MET A 367 -7.85 -5.56 -9.25
N LEU A 368 -6.79 -6.13 -8.69
CA LEU A 368 -6.27 -7.42 -9.10
C LEU A 368 -7.00 -8.56 -8.37
N ASN A 369 -7.89 -9.25 -9.08
CA ASN A 369 -8.69 -10.37 -8.56
C ASN A 369 -8.38 -11.72 -9.23
N THR A 370 -7.27 -11.80 -9.96
CA THR A 370 -6.83 -13.02 -10.67
C THR A 370 -5.40 -13.39 -10.28
N THR A 371 -5.13 -14.70 -10.16
CA THR A 371 -3.77 -15.20 -9.95
C THR A 371 -2.96 -15.09 -11.24
N LEU A 372 -1.86 -14.33 -11.21
CA LEU A 372 -1.04 -14.09 -12.39
C LEU A 372 -0.20 -15.32 -12.73
N PHE A 373 -0.36 -15.86 -13.94
CA PHE A 373 0.40 -17.00 -14.47
C PHE A 373 0.44 -18.24 -13.56
N GLY A 374 -0.62 -18.44 -12.77
CA GLY A 374 -0.71 -19.54 -11.80
C GLY A 374 0.28 -19.47 -10.64
N GLN A 375 0.91 -18.31 -10.41
CA GLN A 375 1.89 -18.11 -9.34
C GLN A 375 1.40 -17.05 -8.34
N THR A 376 1.53 -17.37 -7.06
CA THR A 376 1.16 -16.49 -5.94
C THR A 376 2.30 -15.53 -5.59
N ALA A 377 2.00 -14.45 -4.88
CA ALA A 377 2.96 -13.38 -4.62
C ALA A 377 4.10 -13.78 -3.65
N ASP A 378 3.95 -14.87 -2.89
CA ASP A 378 5.04 -15.47 -2.10
C ASP A 378 6.05 -16.24 -2.96
N GLN A 379 5.61 -16.74 -4.13
CA GLN A 379 6.41 -17.52 -5.08
C GLN A 379 7.07 -16.62 -6.12
N GLN A 380 6.31 -15.69 -6.71
CA GLN A 380 6.79 -14.80 -7.76
C GLN A 380 6.24 -13.39 -7.58
N ILE A 381 6.95 -12.61 -6.78
CA ILE A 381 6.55 -11.25 -6.40
C ILE A 381 6.60 -10.27 -7.58
N GLU A 382 7.46 -10.50 -8.58
CA GLU A 382 7.72 -9.52 -9.64
C GLU A 382 6.50 -9.26 -10.53
N TYR A 383 5.62 -10.24 -10.72
CA TYR A 383 4.35 -10.03 -11.46
C TYR A 383 3.43 -9.05 -10.74
N TYR A 384 3.31 -9.20 -9.41
CA TYR A 384 2.47 -8.33 -8.57
C TYR A 384 3.10 -6.96 -8.39
N ARG A 385 4.44 -6.90 -8.31
CA ARG A 385 5.23 -5.66 -8.27
C ARG A 385 4.97 -4.84 -9.53
N ASN A 386 5.06 -5.44 -10.71
CA ASN A 386 4.78 -4.77 -11.99
C ASN A 386 3.38 -4.15 -12.03
N VAL A 387 2.35 -4.90 -11.61
CA VAL A 387 0.98 -4.37 -11.51
C VAL A 387 0.89 -3.14 -10.59
N SER A 388 1.53 -3.20 -9.42
CA SER A 388 1.51 -2.08 -8.47
C SER A 388 2.14 -0.81 -9.04
N LEU A 389 3.09 -0.90 -9.95
CA LEU A 389 3.82 0.26 -10.48
C LEU A 389 3.21 0.82 -11.73
N SER A 390 2.67 -0.05 -12.57
CA SER A 390 1.84 0.37 -13.70
C SER A 390 0.58 1.09 -13.24
N SER A 391 0.28 1.06 -11.94
CA SER A 391 -0.76 1.86 -11.30
C SER A 391 -0.31 3.28 -10.92
N SER A 392 0.91 3.69 -11.27
CA SER A 392 1.38 5.09 -11.20
C SER A 392 0.62 5.91 -12.24
N TRP A 393 0.03 7.03 -11.82
CA TRP A 393 -0.80 7.88 -12.68
C TRP A 393 -0.06 9.12 -13.19
N ALA A 394 1.04 9.50 -12.52
CA ALA A 394 1.73 10.76 -12.77
C ALA A 394 2.92 10.56 -13.71
N TRP A 395 3.93 9.79 -13.30
CA TRP A 395 5.21 9.72 -13.98
C TRP A 395 5.23 8.70 -15.12
N ALA A 396 5.99 9.02 -16.17
CA ALA A 396 6.28 8.08 -17.24
C ALA A 396 7.23 6.97 -16.76
N LEU A 397 7.27 5.85 -17.49
CA LEU A 397 8.15 4.74 -17.15
C LEU A 397 9.63 5.16 -17.11
N GLY A 398 10.29 4.94 -15.98
CA GLY A 398 11.69 5.30 -15.76
C GLY A 398 11.92 6.73 -15.25
N GLU A 399 10.84 7.50 -15.06
CA GLU A 399 10.87 8.84 -14.48
C GLU A 399 10.45 8.81 -12.98
N PRO A 400 10.86 9.82 -12.18
CA PRO A 400 11.76 10.90 -12.52
C PRO A 400 13.20 10.42 -12.76
N HIS A 401 13.82 10.94 -13.83
CA HIS A 401 15.23 10.72 -14.12
C HIS A 401 16.10 11.20 -12.95
N ASP A 402 17.29 10.62 -12.81
CA ASP A 402 18.28 11.03 -11.82
C ASP A 402 17.83 10.98 -10.34
N ALA A 403 16.80 10.20 -10.02
CA ALA A 403 16.35 9.99 -8.64
C ALA A 403 17.41 9.38 -7.69
N ASN A 404 18.45 8.75 -8.25
CA ASN A 404 19.57 8.16 -7.51
C ASN A 404 20.66 9.17 -7.09
N TYR A 405 20.67 10.39 -7.64
CA TYR A 405 21.75 11.33 -7.42
C TYR A 405 21.38 12.34 -6.32
N ALA A 406 22.05 12.23 -5.16
CA ALA A 406 21.96 13.22 -4.09
C ALA A 406 22.32 14.62 -4.61
N GLY A 407 21.32 15.46 -4.77
CA GLY A 407 21.42 16.87 -5.07
C GLY A 407 21.66 17.68 -3.81
N GLY A 408 22.35 18.80 -3.98
CA GLY A 408 22.64 19.78 -2.96
C GLY A 408 22.83 21.16 -3.61
N ASP A 409 23.04 22.17 -2.77
CA ASP A 409 23.23 23.55 -3.20
C ASP A 409 24.35 23.68 -4.22
N GLY A 410 23.96 23.97 -5.47
CA GLY A 410 24.88 24.51 -6.47
C GLY A 410 24.96 23.83 -7.83
N ASP A 411 24.24 22.72 -8.09
CA ASP A 411 24.38 22.06 -9.41
C ASP A 411 23.04 21.87 -10.16
N PRO A 412 22.71 22.74 -11.14
CA PRO A 412 21.58 22.55 -12.07
C PRO A 412 21.86 21.45 -13.11
N LYS A 413 22.76 20.52 -12.81
CA LYS A 413 23.18 19.44 -13.70
C LYS A 413 22.08 18.41 -13.94
N TYR A 414 21.08 18.36 -13.07
CA TYR A 414 20.06 17.32 -13.05
C TYR A 414 18.66 17.88 -13.29
N ASP A 415 17.80 17.00 -13.80
CA ASP A 415 16.42 17.30 -14.09
C ASP A 415 15.59 17.31 -12.79
N ARG A 416 15.18 18.51 -12.35
CA ARG A 416 14.56 18.77 -11.03
C ARG A 416 13.18 19.41 -11.09
N CYS A 417 12.68 19.70 -12.29
CA CYS A 417 11.35 20.26 -12.49
C CYS A 417 10.50 19.29 -13.31
N ALA A 418 9.23 19.16 -12.96
CA ALA A 418 8.32 18.26 -13.65
C ALA A 418 7.65 18.97 -14.84
N ILE A 419 7.54 18.24 -15.94
CA ILE A 419 6.75 18.63 -17.10
C ILE A 419 5.79 17.50 -17.46
N MET A 420 4.60 17.86 -17.91
CA MET A 420 3.72 16.97 -18.65
C MET A 420 4.21 16.91 -20.10
N ASP A 421 4.54 15.73 -20.59
CA ASP A 421 4.89 15.51 -22.00
C ASP A 421 3.70 14.88 -22.72
N LEU A 422 3.16 15.61 -23.70
CA LEU A 422 1.98 15.18 -24.42
C LEU A 422 2.23 13.98 -25.34
N THR A 423 3.50 13.67 -25.66
CA THR A 423 3.90 12.48 -26.41
C THR A 423 3.96 11.21 -25.56
N LEU A 424 3.86 11.37 -24.24
CA LEU A 424 3.82 10.28 -23.26
C LEU A 424 2.42 10.18 -22.62
N ASP A 425 1.37 10.44 -23.42
CA ASP A 425 -0.03 10.40 -22.98
C ASP A 425 -0.35 11.28 -21.76
N GLY A 426 0.42 12.38 -21.59
CA GLY A 426 0.25 13.30 -20.47
C GLY A 426 0.93 12.85 -19.17
N HIS A 427 1.75 11.82 -19.23
CA HIS A 427 2.62 11.46 -18.11
C HIS A 427 3.75 12.49 -17.93
N TRP A 428 4.26 12.52 -16.71
CA TRP A 428 5.27 13.46 -16.28
C TRP A 428 6.65 12.89 -16.52
N ARG A 429 7.57 13.78 -16.87
CA ARG A 429 9.00 13.50 -16.86
C ARG A 429 9.74 14.67 -16.22
N SER A 430 10.92 14.38 -15.73
CA SER A 430 11.80 15.39 -15.17
C SER A 430 12.48 16.19 -16.30
N THR A 431 12.77 17.46 -16.03
CA THR A 431 13.55 18.33 -16.91
C THR A 431 14.31 19.41 -16.14
N ASN A 432 15.21 20.10 -16.81
CA ASN A 432 15.97 21.20 -16.26
C ASN A 432 15.05 22.42 -16.03
N CYS A 433 15.07 22.97 -14.82
CA CYS A 433 14.22 24.09 -14.43
C CYS A 433 14.48 25.39 -15.20
N THR A 434 15.60 25.48 -15.93
CA THR A 434 15.96 26.64 -16.77
C THR A 434 15.34 26.60 -18.17
N GLU A 435 14.82 25.45 -18.57
CA GLU A 435 14.08 25.26 -19.82
C GLU A 435 12.92 26.24 -19.92
N GLN A 436 12.62 26.69 -21.14
CA GLN A 436 11.54 27.63 -21.42
C GLN A 436 10.30 26.85 -21.87
N ARG A 437 9.27 26.80 -21.03
CA ARG A 437 7.98 26.16 -21.36
C ARG A 437 6.82 27.02 -20.85
N ARG A 438 5.62 26.77 -21.39
CA ARG A 438 4.39 27.29 -20.78
C ARG A 438 4.08 26.51 -19.51
N GLY A 439 3.40 27.14 -18.57
CA GLY A 439 2.95 26.51 -17.33
C GLY A 439 1.48 26.14 -17.38
N ALA A 440 1.11 25.05 -16.73
CA ALA A 440 -0.26 24.67 -16.46
C ALA A 440 -0.82 25.51 -15.30
N CYS A 441 -1.84 26.32 -15.58
CA CYS A 441 -2.49 27.17 -14.59
C CYS A 441 -3.89 26.62 -14.29
N ARG A 442 -4.18 26.30 -13.04
CA ARG A 442 -5.54 25.92 -12.61
C ARG A 442 -6.41 27.17 -12.49
N ILE A 443 -7.63 27.12 -13.00
CA ILE A 443 -8.60 28.21 -12.94
C ILE A 443 -9.33 28.16 -11.60
N GLY A 444 -9.16 29.20 -10.78
CA GLY A 444 -9.77 29.31 -9.45
C GLY A 444 -9.60 28.05 -8.60
N HIS A 445 -10.70 27.61 -8.01
CA HIS A 445 -10.81 26.41 -7.16
C HIS A 445 -11.46 25.23 -7.90
N SER A 446 -11.29 25.12 -9.22
CA SER A 446 -11.90 24.07 -10.03
C SER A 446 -10.84 23.02 -10.44
N PRO A 447 -10.80 21.84 -9.80
CA PRO A 447 -9.80 20.79 -10.05
C PRO A 447 -9.62 20.37 -11.52
N PHE A 448 -10.69 20.45 -12.32
CA PHE A 448 -10.69 20.01 -13.71
C PHE A 448 -10.56 21.15 -14.73
N SER A 449 -10.41 22.39 -14.27
CA SER A 449 -10.35 23.57 -15.14
C SER A 449 -8.94 24.12 -15.25
N TRP A 450 -8.39 24.08 -16.47
CA TRP A 450 -7.00 24.43 -16.75
C TRP A 450 -6.90 25.49 -17.84
N VAL A 451 -5.84 26.29 -17.78
CA VAL A 451 -5.42 27.22 -18.82
C VAL A 451 -3.91 27.22 -18.95
N LEU A 452 -3.39 27.44 -20.16
CA LEU A 452 -1.96 27.68 -20.35
C LEU A 452 -1.56 29.09 -19.93
N SER A 453 -0.36 29.20 -19.39
CA SER A 453 0.28 30.50 -19.19
C SER A 453 0.37 31.30 -20.49
N ASN A 454 0.37 32.63 -20.38
CA ASN A 454 0.31 33.54 -21.53
C ASN A 454 1.57 33.47 -22.42
N ARG A 455 2.72 33.14 -21.82
CA ARG A 455 4.01 32.99 -22.51
C ARG A 455 4.82 31.86 -21.88
N SER A 456 5.79 31.35 -22.62
CA SER A 456 6.81 30.46 -22.10
C SER A 456 7.80 31.24 -21.23
N ASP A 457 8.26 30.63 -20.15
CA ASP A 457 9.26 31.19 -19.24
C ASP A 457 10.02 30.05 -18.55
N SER A 458 11.04 30.36 -17.74
CA SER A 458 11.68 29.37 -16.86
C SER A 458 10.74 28.98 -15.71
N PHE A 459 10.98 27.83 -15.08
CA PHE A 459 10.16 27.37 -13.96
C PHE A 459 10.06 28.40 -12.82
N SER A 460 11.14 29.16 -12.58
CA SER A 460 11.19 30.26 -11.59
C SER A 460 10.19 31.38 -11.83
N ASN A 461 9.85 31.64 -13.09
CA ASN A 461 9.09 32.82 -13.49
C ASN A 461 7.72 32.47 -14.09
N VAL A 462 7.50 31.22 -14.50
CA VAL A 462 6.28 30.81 -15.21
C VAL A 462 5.02 31.05 -14.39
N SER A 463 5.11 31.02 -13.06
CA SER A 463 4.00 31.36 -12.15
C SER A 463 3.44 32.76 -12.38
N ASN A 464 4.30 33.73 -12.71
CA ASN A 464 3.92 35.13 -12.97
C ASN A 464 3.25 35.33 -14.33
N THR A 465 3.18 34.28 -15.15
CA THR A 465 2.67 34.35 -16.53
C THR A 465 1.27 33.74 -16.68
N CYS A 466 0.68 33.22 -15.60
CA CYS A 466 -0.69 32.72 -15.59
C CYS A 466 -1.71 33.85 -15.83
N PRO A 467 -2.77 33.61 -16.62
CA PRO A 467 -3.87 34.55 -16.78
C PRO A 467 -4.56 34.93 -15.46
N PRO A 468 -5.20 36.12 -15.37
CA PRO A 468 -6.00 36.50 -14.21
C PRO A 468 -7.07 35.46 -13.87
N GLY A 469 -7.25 35.16 -12.58
CA GLY A 469 -8.19 34.13 -12.13
C GLY A 469 -7.65 32.70 -12.23
N SER A 470 -6.36 32.53 -12.59
CA SER A 470 -5.68 31.23 -12.59
C SER A 470 -4.32 31.31 -11.90
N SER A 471 -3.81 30.17 -11.44
CA SER A 471 -2.52 30.06 -10.75
C SER A 471 -1.76 28.83 -11.20
N PHE A 472 -0.42 28.93 -11.27
CA PHE A 472 0.44 27.81 -11.64
C PHE A 472 0.28 26.65 -10.66
N ALA A 473 -0.11 25.48 -11.17
CA ALA A 473 -0.56 24.37 -10.35
C ALA A 473 -0.10 23.02 -10.92
N VAL A 474 -0.30 21.96 -10.13
CA VAL A 474 -0.01 20.58 -10.49
C VAL A 474 -1.29 19.75 -10.31
N PRO A 475 -1.61 18.83 -11.25
CA PRO A 475 -2.67 17.86 -11.03
C PRO A 475 -2.38 17.01 -9.79
N ARG A 476 -3.41 16.74 -8.98
CA ARG A 476 -3.24 16.02 -7.70
C ARG A 476 -3.82 14.61 -7.70
N THR A 477 -4.49 14.22 -8.79
CA THR A 477 -5.01 12.87 -9.02
C THR A 477 -4.85 12.51 -10.50
N GLY A 478 -4.90 11.21 -10.82
CA GLY A 478 -4.88 10.74 -12.22
C GLY A 478 -5.99 11.36 -13.06
N LEU A 479 -7.19 11.54 -12.48
CA LEU A 479 -8.29 12.19 -13.16
C LEU A 479 -8.02 13.68 -13.44
N GLU A 480 -7.52 14.44 -12.45
CA GLU A 480 -7.09 15.84 -12.70
C GLU A 480 -6.02 15.91 -13.81
N ASN A 481 -5.07 14.96 -13.82
CA ASN A 481 -4.00 14.88 -14.82
C ASN A 481 -4.58 14.69 -16.22
N THR A 482 -5.56 13.80 -16.35
CA THR A 482 -6.29 13.55 -17.59
C THR A 482 -7.05 14.78 -18.07
N TYR A 483 -7.72 15.53 -17.18
CA TYR A 483 -8.39 16.78 -17.58
C TYR A 483 -7.38 17.82 -18.11
N LEU A 484 -6.20 17.95 -17.50
CA LEU A 484 -5.15 18.82 -18.02
C LEU A 484 -4.65 18.33 -19.39
N TYR A 485 -4.34 17.04 -19.52
CA TYR A 485 -3.89 16.45 -20.79
C TYR A 485 -4.90 16.68 -21.92
N ARG A 486 -6.18 16.37 -21.69
CA ARG A 486 -7.26 16.56 -22.68
C ARG A 486 -7.50 18.03 -23.01
N TYR A 487 -7.38 18.93 -22.04
CA TYR A 487 -7.42 20.36 -22.28
C TYR A 487 -6.29 20.78 -23.23
N LEU A 488 -5.05 20.34 -22.99
CA LEU A 488 -3.90 20.70 -23.82
C LEU A 488 -4.05 20.19 -25.26
N LEU A 489 -4.56 18.96 -25.44
CA LEU A 489 -4.87 18.41 -26.77
C LEU A 489 -5.99 19.17 -27.51
N SER A 490 -6.87 19.88 -26.78
CA SER A 490 -7.95 20.67 -27.39
C SER A 490 -7.48 22.03 -27.92
N LEU A 491 -6.25 22.43 -27.60
CA LEU A 491 -5.69 23.71 -28.02
C LEU A 491 -5.27 23.68 -29.50
N PRO A 492 -5.25 24.84 -30.18
CA PRO A 492 -4.78 24.91 -31.55
C PRO A 492 -3.29 24.54 -31.66
N GLU A 493 -2.90 23.99 -32.81
CA GLU A 493 -1.50 23.62 -33.15
C GLU A 493 -0.49 24.76 -32.96
N THR A 494 -0.94 26.01 -33.05
CA THR A 494 -0.12 27.20 -32.79
C THR A 494 0.34 27.33 -31.33
N LYS A 495 -0.31 26.63 -30.41
CA LYS A 495 0.04 26.57 -28.98
C LYS A 495 0.59 25.22 -28.58
N VAL A 496 0.01 24.14 -29.11
CA VAL A 496 0.35 22.76 -28.77
C VAL A 496 0.37 21.92 -30.04
N ASP A 497 1.52 21.38 -30.42
CA ASP A 497 1.70 20.53 -31.60
C ASP A 497 2.49 19.26 -31.21
N LEU A 498 1.78 18.12 -31.21
CA LEU A 498 2.34 16.79 -30.92
C LEU A 498 3.38 16.34 -31.95
N GLY A 499 3.26 16.77 -33.20
CA GLY A 499 4.18 16.42 -34.28
C GLY A 499 5.43 17.30 -34.34
N SER A 500 5.47 18.36 -33.52
CA SER A 500 6.58 19.30 -33.51
C SER A 500 7.84 18.68 -32.88
N ALA A 501 8.98 18.95 -33.52
CA ALA A 501 10.29 18.65 -32.93
C ALA A 501 10.65 19.61 -31.78
N ASP A 502 9.97 20.76 -31.67
CA ASP A 502 10.18 21.74 -30.60
C ASP A 502 9.49 21.26 -29.31
N PRO A 503 10.25 20.92 -28.25
CA PRO A 503 9.69 20.53 -26.96
C PRO A 503 8.73 21.57 -26.37
N ALA A 504 8.92 22.86 -26.65
CA ALA A 504 8.06 23.93 -26.12
C ALA A 504 6.63 23.92 -26.67
N LEU A 505 6.38 23.18 -27.76
CA LEU A 505 5.05 22.98 -28.34
C LEU A 505 4.38 21.67 -27.88
N ARG A 506 5.08 20.79 -27.16
CA ARG A 506 4.51 19.51 -26.70
C ARG A 506 4.71 19.22 -25.21
N GLU A 507 5.41 20.10 -24.50
CA GLU A 507 5.70 19.98 -23.07
C GLU A 507 5.21 21.19 -22.29
N VAL A 508 4.63 20.93 -21.13
CA VAL A 508 4.06 21.97 -20.26
C VAL A 508 4.57 21.77 -18.84
N PHE A 509 5.09 22.82 -18.21
CA PHE A 509 5.46 22.77 -16.80
C PHE A 509 4.22 22.52 -15.94
N VAL A 510 4.37 21.64 -14.96
CA VAL A 510 3.45 21.48 -13.85
C VAL A 510 4.14 21.97 -12.58
N ASN A 511 3.41 22.54 -11.61
CA ASN A 511 4.00 23.16 -10.42
C ASN A 511 4.53 22.11 -9.42
N PHE A 512 5.63 21.45 -9.79
CA PHE A 512 6.23 20.36 -9.02
C PHE A 512 7.73 20.25 -9.30
N ASN A 513 8.55 20.21 -8.26
CA ASN A 513 10.00 20.19 -8.38
C ASN A 513 10.68 19.54 -7.17
N SER A 514 11.92 19.10 -7.32
CA SER A 514 12.76 18.47 -6.28
C SER A 514 14.07 19.24 -6.05
N ARG A 515 14.01 20.57 -6.12
CA ARG A 515 15.21 21.43 -6.04
C ARG A 515 15.82 21.49 -4.64
N ASP A 516 14.99 21.52 -3.60
CA ASP A 516 15.47 21.64 -2.21
C ASP A 516 16.11 20.31 -1.74
N VAL A 517 15.37 19.20 -1.89
CA VAL A 517 15.86 17.85 -1.62
C VAL A 517 15.52 16.95 -2.81
N THR A 518 16.52 16.22 -3.31
CA THR A 518 16.47 15.42 -4.54
C THR A 518 15.31 14.44 -4.67
N SER A 519 15.02 13.73 -3.59
CA SER A 519 13.97 12.71 -3.56
C SER A 519 12.62 13.30 -3.15
N CYS A 520 12.58 14.60 -2.82
CA CYS A 520 11.42 15.28 -2.27
C CYS A 520 10.81 16.20 -3.32
N TRP A 521 9.82 15.67 -4.03
CA TRP A 521 9.08 16.46 -4.99
C TRP A 521 7.97 17.23 -4.27
N VAL A 522 7.99 18.56 -4.41
CA VAL A 522 7.06 19.47 -3.73
C VAL A 522 6.40 20.44 -4.70
N SER A 523 5.15 20.76 -4.37
CA SER A 523 4.41 21.86 -4.99
C SER A 523 4.61 23.14 -4.20
N GLY A 524 4.57 24.31 -4.85
CA GLY A 524 4.68 25.60 -4.17
C GLY A 524 5.53 26.64 -4.91
N GLY A 525 5.88 26.36 -6.17
CA GLY A 525 6.74 27.21 -6.97
C GLY A 525 8.22 26.88 -6.79
N TYR A 526 9.08 27.72 -7.35
CA TYR A 526 10.50 27.46 -7.53
C TYR A 526 11.32 27.40 -6.24
N ASP A 527 10.94 28.16 -5.22
CA ASP A 527 11.63 28.25 -3.93
C ASP A 527 10.90 27.46 -2.83
N SER A 528 10.13 26.44 -3.21
CA SER A 528 9.44 25.57 -2.26
C SER A 528 10.43 24.71 -1.48
N THR A 529 10.23 24.65 -0.17
CA THR A 529 11.06 23.85 0.75
C THR A 529 10.43 22.47 0.97
N CYS A 530 11.27 21.44 1.01
CA CYS A 530 10.88 20.10 1.38
C CYS A 530 10.47 20.04 2.86
N PRO A 531 9.32 19.44 3.19
CA PRO A 531 8.89 19.31 4.58
C PRO A 531 9.73 18.29 5.38
N TYR A 532 10.56 17.49 4.72
CA TYR A 532 11.38 16.46 5.35
C TYR A 532 12.83 16.96 5.55
N ALA A 533 13.39 16.69 6.73
CA ALA A 533 14.74 17.13 7.08
C ALA A 533 15.87 16.34 6.38
N SER A 534 15.55 15.18 5.78
CA SER A 534 16.53 14.25 5.20
C SER A 534 15.93 13.40 4.07
N ASP A 535 16.75 13.03 3.09
CA ASP A 535 16.42 12.11 2.00
C ASP A 535 16.13 10.68 2.53
N PRO A 536 15.02 10.01 2.16
CA PRO A 536 14.73 8.61 2.51
C PRO A 536 15.89 7.65 2.21
N GLN A 537 16.64 7.87 1.12
CA GLN A 537 17.81 7.04 0.80
C GLN A 537 18.96 7.25 1.79
N GLN A 538 19.08 8.45 2.39
CA GLN A 538 20.05 8.68 3.45
C GLN A 538 19.62 8.00 4.75
N LEU A 539 18.33 7.89 5.05
CA LEU A 539 17.80 7.19 6.22
C LEU A 539 18.06 5.68 6.15
N GLU A 540 17.75 5.01 5.03
CA GLU A 540 18.09 3.59 4.85
C GLU A 540 19.61 3.36 4.89
N ARG A 541 20.39 4.23 4.23
CA ARG A 541 21.85 4.12 4.23
C ARG A 541 22.44 4.35 5.62
N GLN A 542 21.88 5.24 6.44
CA GLN A 542 22.29 5.44 7.83
C GLN A 542 21.99 4.20 8.67
N THR A 543 20.81 3.59 8.52
CA THR A 543 20.43 2.38 9.27
C THR A 543 21.37 1.20 8.95
N VAL A 544 21.67 0.99 7.66
CA VAL A 544 22.65 -0.04 7.23
C VAL A 544 24.05 0.26 7.76
N LEU A 545 24.48 1.53 7.72
CA LEU A 545 25.80 1.95 8.18
C LEU A 545 25.95 1.79 9.70
N VAL A 546 24.93 2.15 10.48
CA VAL A 546 24.92 1.99 11.95
C VAL A 546 24.95 0.51 12.33
N ALA A 547 24.14 -0.34 11.67
CA ALA A 547 24.15 -1.78 11.90
C ALA A 547 25.50 -2.42 11.54
N ALA A 548 26.12 -2.01 10.43
CA ALA A 548 27.44 -2.47 10.01
C ALA A 548 28.54 -2.03 10.99
N ILE A 549 28.53 -0.77 11.44
CA ILE A 549 29.49 -0.25 12.43
C ILE A 549 29.32 -0.99 13.76
N ALA A 550 28.09 -1.20 14.23
CA ALA A 550 27.82 -1.98 15.44
C ALA A 550 28.36 -3.42 15.31
N GLY A 551 28.13 -4.08 14.17
CA GLY A 551 28.69 -5.41 13.88
C GLY A 551 30.21 -5.44 13.89
N ILE A 552 30.87 -4.43 13.30
CA ILE A 552 32.34 -4.30 13.32
C ILE A 552 32.86 -4.09 14.75
N ILE A 553 32.21 -3.25 15.55
CA ILE A 553 32.59 -3.01 16.96
C ILE A 553 32.48 -4.30 17.75
N ILE A 554 31.38 -5.06 17.60
CA ILE A 554 31.18 -6.35 18.27
C ILE A 554 32.27 -7.34 17.85
N LEU A 555 32.61 -7.43 16.56
CA LEU A 555 33.70 -8.27 16.07
C LEU A 555 35.06 -7.89 16.65
N ILE A 556 35.36 -6.59 16.76
CA ILE A 556 36.60 -6.09 17.38
C ILE A 556 36.65 -6.46 18.86
N ILE A 557 35.56 -6.26 19.60
CA ILE A 557 35.47 -6.63 21.03
C ILE A 557 35.62 -8.15 21.21
N ALA A 558 34.98 -8.95 20.36
CA ALA A 558 35.12 -10.41 20.37
C ALA A 558 36.56 -10.86 20.07
N ALA A 559 37.21 -10.26 19.06
CA ALA A 559 38.61 -10.53 18.76
C ALA A 559 39.53 -10.15 19.93
N LEU A 560 39.36 -8.96 20.52
CA LEU A 560 40.13 -8.51 21.68
C LEU A 560 39.95 -9.42 22.89
N THR A 561 38.72 -9.83 23.21
CA THR A 561 38.48 -10.78 24.31
C THR A 561 39.12 -12.15 24.03
N PHE A 562 39.12 -12.62 22.79
CA PHE A 562 39.84 -13.83 22.39
C PHE A 562 41.36 -13.68 22.57
N PHE A 563 41.95 -12.57 22.09
CA PHE A 563 43.38 -12.30 22.28
C PHE A 563 43.77 -12.17 23.75
N VAL A 564 42.94 -11.53 24.59
CA VAL A 564 43.17 -11.44 26.04
C VAL A 564 43.12 -12.82 26.68
N LYS A 565 42.14 -13.67 26.34
CA LYS A 565 42.07 -15.07 26.84
C LYS A 565 43.27 -15.90 26.38
N CYS A 566 43.66 -15.81 25.10
CA CYS A 566 44.84 -16.49 24.57
C CYS A 566 46.13 -16.02 25.26
N ASN A 567 46.27 -14.71 25.52
CA ASN A 567 47.44 -14.16 26.20
C ASN A 567 47.46 -14.53 27.70
N ALA A 568 46.32 -14.50 28.38
CA ALA A 568 46.18 -14.96 29.76
C ALA A 568 46.51 -16.45 29.89
N ASN A 569 46.02 -17.28 28.97
CA ASN A 569 46.34 -18.71 28.93
C ASN A 569 47.83 -18.94 28.63
N ARG A 570 48.43 -18.19 27.71
CA ARG A 570 49.87 -18.24 27.43
C ARG A 570 50.70 -17.82 28.64
N ARG A 571 50.31 -16.77 29.38
CA ARG A 571 50.97 -16.34 30.63
C ARG A 571 50.84 -17.40 31.72
N ASN A 572 49.66 -17.98 31.92
CA ASN A 572 49.43 -19.03 32.92
C ASN A 572 50.17 -20.34 32.58
N SER A 573 50.25 -20.70 31.30
CA SER A 573 51.08 -21.81 30.81
C SER A 573 52.58 -21.59 31.10
N ARG A 574 53.10 -20.38 30.83
CA ARG A 574 54.48 -20.02 31.18
C ARG A 574 54.73 -19.99 32.69
N ARG A 575 53.75 -19.60 33.51
CA ARG A 575 53.85 -19.59 34.98
C ARG A 575 53.87 -21.01 35.54
N ARG A 576 53.01 -21.92 35.05
CA ARG A 576 53.05 -23.35 35.41
C ARG A 576 54.37 -24.03 35.04
N LYS A 577 54.97 -23.66 33.90
CA LYS A 577 56.29 -24.20 33.49
C LYS A 577 57.44 -23.73 34.39
N ARG A 578 57.32 -22.60 35.09
CA ARG A 578 58.30 -22.14 36.10
C ARG A 578 58.07 -22.76 37.49
N VAL A 579 56.82 -23.09 37.86
CA VAL A 579 56.51 -23.67 39.18
C VAL A 579 56.89 -25.16 39.29
N ILE A 580 57.02 -25.88 38.18
CA ILE A 580 57.50 -27.28 38.19
C ILE A 580 59.03 -27.37 38.44
N ALA A 581 59.78 -26.27 38.40
CA ALA A 581 61.23 -26.24 38.61
C ALA A 581 61.68 -25.90 40.05
N GLY A 582 60.74 -25.76 41.00
CA GLY A 582 61.07 -25.43 42.40
C GLY A 582 60.17 -26.18 43.37
N TRP A 583 60.51 -27.43 43.67
CA TRP A 583 60.03 -28.14 44.86
C TRP A 583 61.20 -28.22 45.83
N GLU A 584 61.20 -27.32 46.81
CA GLU A 584 62.11 -27.34 47.96
C GLU A 584 61.33 -27.94 49.14
N TYR A 585 61.86 -29.01 49.71
CA TYR A 585 61.24 -29.86 50.72
C TYR A 585 61.90 -29.57 52.07
N GLU A 586 61.21 -28.89 52.98
CA GLU A 586 61.53 -28.77 54.41
C GLU A 586 60.22 -29.13 55.14
N GLY A 587 60.13 -30.09 56.06
CA GLY A 587 61.06 -30.49 57.10
C GLY A 587 60.32 -30.32 58.43
N VAL A 588 59.66 -31.39 58.91
CA VAL A 588 58.85 -31.38 60.14
C VAL A 588 59.77 -31.51 61.36
N PRO A 589 59.61 -30.72 62.45
CA PRO A 589 60.51 -30.78 63.59
C PRO A 589 60.20 -31.94 64.55
N SER A 590 61.26 -32.54 65.09
CA SER A 590 61.28 -33.36 66.30
C SER A 590 61.89 -32.59 67.46
#